data_AF-A0A5E4GPJ7-F1
#
_entry.id   AF-A0A5E4GPJ7-F1
#
_cell.length_a   1.000
_cell.length_b   1.000
_cell.length_c   1.000
_cell.angle_alpha   90.00
_cell.angle_beta   90.00
_cell.angle_gamma   90.00
#
_symmetry.space_group_name_H-M   'P 1'
#
loop_
_entity.id
_entity.type
_entity.pdbx_description
1 polymer ?
#
loop_
_entity_poly.entity_id
_entity_poly.type
_entity_poly.pdbx_seq_one_letter_code
_entity_poly.pdbx_strand_id
1 'polypeptide(L)'
;ASRSWFRKFSSAIQNIGFSQSRADYSMFTHKHGKSFTVILLYVDDMIITGNDDDAIRDLKHFLGTCFKIKDLGPLKYFLGVEIARSKSGISFCQRKYTLDILEDAGLLGAKPTKIPMEANVALMPTG
;
A
#
# COMPACT_ATOMS: atom_id res chain seq x y z
N ALA A 1 -4.64 20.72 1.37
CA ALA A 1 -3.33 20.33 1.92
C ALA A 1 -2.71 19.15 1.15
N SER A 2 -3.43 18.03 0.99
CA SER A 2 -2.94 16.80 0.32
C SER A 2 -2.39 17.00 -1.10
N ARG A 3 -3.12 17.75 -1.96
CA ARG A 3 -2.67 18.03 -3.34
C ARG A 3 -1.35 18.81 -3.41
N SER A 4 -1.13 19.74 -2.48
CA SER A 4 0.10 20.54 -2.42
C SER A 4 1.28 19.70 -1.93
N TRP A 5 1.04 18.81 -0.97
CA TRP A 5 2.04 17.85 -0.51
C TRP A 5 2.45 16.90 -1.64
N PHE A 6 1.48 16.31 -2.33
CA PHE A 6 1.73 15.42 -3.46
C PHE A 6 2.54 16.10 -4.59
N ARG A 7 2.23 17.36 -4.93
CA ARG A 7 3.02 18.11 -5.92
C ARG A 7 4.47 18.32 -5.48
N LYS A 8 4.70 18.68 -4.21
CA LYS A 8 6.06 18.83 -3.67
C LYS A 8 6.81 17.49 -3.68
N PHE A 9 6.14 16.42 -3.26
CA PHE A 9 6.68 15.07 -3.32
C PHE A 9 7.05 14.66 -4.74
N SER A 10 6.10 14.77 -5.68
CA SER A 10 6.30 14.39 -7.08
C SER A 10 7.46 15.15 -7.70
N SER A 11 7.57 16.47 -7.44
CA SER A 11 8.68 17.27 -7.94
C SER A 11 10.03 16.86 -7.31
N ALA A 12 10.07 16.63 -6.00
CA ALA A 12 11.30 16.22 -5.31
C ALA A 12 11.81 14.86 -5.80
N ILE A 13 10.91 13.89 -5.97
CA ILE A 13 11.21 12.54 -6.43
C ILE A 13 11.61 12.53 -7.92
N GLN A 14 10.96 13.33 -8.76
CA GLN A 14 11.36 13.49 -10.15
C GLN A 14 12.75 14.13 -10.29
N ASN A 15 13.11 15.06 -9.42
CA ASN A 15 14.44 15.69 -9.43
C ASN A 15 15.59 14.72 -9.12
N ILE A 16 15.32 13.65 -8.37
CA ILE A 16 16.31 12.59 -8.09
C ILE A 16 16.24 11.44 -9.10
N GLY A 17 15.53 11.61 -10.23
CA GLY A 17 15.55 10.70 -11.37
C GLY A 17 14.39 9.69 -11.45
N PHE A 18 13.44 9.71 -10.52
CA PHE A 18 12.27 8.83 -10.60
C PHE A 18 11.29 9.30 -11.68
N SER A 19 10.69 8.34 -12.37
CA SER A 19 9.64 8.57 -13.35
C SER A 19 8.28 8.15 -12.77
N GLN A 20 7.28 9.02 -12.91
CA GLN A 20 5.90 8.68 -12.54
C GLN A 20 5.31 7.70 -13.56
N SER A 21 4.63 6.66 -13.09
CA SER A 21 3.97 5.70 -13.97
C SER A 21 2.73 6.31 -14.62
N ARG A 22 2.54 6.04 -15.92
CA ARG A 22 1.33 6.42 -16.65
C ARG A 22 0.15 5.48 -16.39
N ALA A 23 0.43 4.25 -15.96
CA ALA A 23 -0.59 3.28 -15.60
C ALA A 23 -1.15 3.52 -14.19
N ASP A 24 -0.35 4.13 -13.31
CA ASP A 24 -0.74 4.47 -11.95
C ASP A 24 -0.01 5.73 -11.50
N TYR A 25 -0.73 6.85 -11.39
CA TYR A 25 -0.17 8.14 -10.97
C TYR A 25 0.31 8.17 -9.52
N SER A 26 -0.04 7.16 -8.73
CA SER A 26 0.44 7.00 -7.37
C SER A 26 1.78 6.25 -7.29
N MET A 27 2.25 5.70 -8.42
CA MET A 27 3.47 4.92 -8.52
C MET A 27 4.60 5.70 -9.21
N PHE A 28 5.80 5.61 -8.62
CA PHE A 28 7.04 6.16 -9.16
C PHE A 28 8.08 5.04 -9.28
N THR A 29 8.84 5.03 -10.37
CA THR A 29 9.88 4.02 -10.60
C THR A 29 11.21 4.69 -10.92
N HIS A 30 12.29 4.09 -10.44
CA HIS A 30 13.65 4.48 -10.76
C HIS A 30 14.43 3.25 -11.16
N LYS A 31 15.04 3.30 -12.34
CA LYS A 31 15.86 2.22 -12.87
C LYS A 31 17.24 2.76 -13.17
N HIS A 32 18.25 2.23 -12.49
CA HIS A 32 19.65 2.59 -12.70
C HIS A 32 20.49 1.32 -12.87
N GLY A 33 20.85 1.00 -14.12
CA GLY A 33 21.54 -0.25 -14.43
C GLY A 33 20.72 -1.48 -14.03
N LYS A 34 21.23 -2.25 -13.06
CA LYS A 34 20.54 -3.41 -12.47
C LYS A 34 19.65 -3.04 -11.26
N SER A 35 19.81 -1.85 -10.71
CA SER A 35 19.04 -1.36 -9.57
C SER A 35 17.67 -0.87 -10.04
N PHE A 36 16.63 -1.29 -9.34
CA PHE A 36 15.25 -0.95 -9.59
C PHE A 36 14.55 -0.67 -8.26
N THR A 37 14.02 0.55 -8.12
CA THR A 37 13.27 0.98 -6.95
C THR A 37 11.91 1.50 -7.39
N VAL A 38 10.88 1.17 -6.60
CA VAL A 38 9.50 1.55 -6.81
C VAL A 38 8.99 2.20 -5.53
N ILE A 39 8.27 3.30 -5.71
CA ILE A 39 7.50 3.96 -4.66
C ILE A 39 6.03 3.87 -5.05
N LEU A 40 5.18 3.44 -4.13
CA LEU A 40 3.74 3.51 -4.26
C LEU A 40 3.20 4.37 -3.12
N LEU A 41 2.49 5.44 -3.46
CA LEU A 41 1.88 6.36 -2.50
C LEU A 41 0.38 6.13 -2.41
N TYR A 42 -0.14 5.92 -1.22
CA TYR A 42 -1.58 5.91 -0.98
C TYR A 42 -1.90 6.82 0.19
N VAL A 43 -2.44 8.01 -0.12
CA VAL A 43 -2.83 9.03 0.87
C VAL A 43 -1.68 9.31 1.86
N ASP A 44 -1.75 8.76 3.08
CA ASP A 44 -0.76 8.96 4.14
C ASP A 44 0.28 7.83 4.21
N ASP A 45 0.06 6.72 3.52
CA ASP A 45 0.93 5.55 3.49
C ASP A 45 1.82 5.53 2.24
N MET A 46 3.07 5.13 2.42
CA MET A 46 4.03 5.00 1.33
C MET A 46 4.70 3.63 1.41
N ILE A 47 4.63 2.88 0.31
CA ILE A 47 5.39 1.66 0.12
C ILE A 47 6.61 1.97 -0.71
N ILE A 48 7.77 1.53 -0.23
CA ILE A 48 9.02 1.54 -0.99
C ILE A 48 9.46 0.08 -1.14
N THR A 49 9.76 -0.32 -2.38
CA THR A 49 10.27 -1.65 -2.68
C THR A 49 11.29 -1.58 -3.82
N GLY A 50 12.13 -2.59 -3.94
CA GLY A 50 13.20 -2.63 -4.92
C GLY A 50 14.09 -3.84 -4.74
N ASN A 51 15.08 -3.98 -5.61
CA ASN A 51 16.06 -5.07 -5.56
C ASN A 51 17.44 -4.64 -5.02
N ASP A 52 17.55 -3.40 -4.54
CA ASP A 52 18.78 -2.77 -4.07
C ASP A 52 18.50 -2.07 -2.74
N ASP A 53 18.93 -2.71 -1.65
CA ASP A 53 18.66 -2.23 -0.29
C ASP A 53 19.41 -0.93 0.03
N ASP A 54 20.58 -0.69 -0.59
CA ASP A 54 21.34 0.55 -0.41
C ASP A 54 20.60 1.71 -1.09
N ALA A 55 20.09 1.52 -2.31
CA ALA A 55 19.27 2.52 -2.98
C ALA A 55 17.97 2.84 -2.21
N ILE A 56 17.34 1.82 -1.60
CA ILE A 56 16.17 2.02 -0.73
C ILE A 56 16.54 2.83 0.51
N ARG A 57 17.69 2.54 1.14
CA ARG A 57 18.17 3.26 2.33
C ARG A 57 18.45 4.73 2.01
N ASP A 58 19.10 5.01 0.90
CA ASP A 58 19.41 6.36 0.45
C ASP A 58 18.14 7.15 0.12
N LEU A 59 17.18 6.50 -0.55
CA LEU A 59 15.87 7.08 -0.82
C LEU A 59 15.12 7.42 0.48
N LYS A 60 15.11 6.51 1.47
CA LYS A 60 14.50 6.75 2.78
C LYS A 60 15.13 7.93 3.49
N HIS A 61 16.46 8.04 3.43
CA HIS A 61 17.20 9.18 4.01
C HIS A 61 16.82 10.49 3.31
N PHE A 62 16.84 10.54 1.98
CA PHE A 62 16.40 11.71 1.21
C PHE A 62 14.96 12.12 1.51
N LEU A 63 14.06 11.15 1.63
CA LEU A 63 12.67 11.41 1.99
C LEU A 63 12.54 11.98 3.41
N GLY A 64 13.34 11.50 4.36
CA GLY A 64 13.39 12.02 5.72
C GLY A 64 13.96 13.45 5.83
N THR A 65 14.83 13.88 4.90
CA THR A 65 15.33 15.26 4.88
C THR A 65 14.33 16.23 4.24
N CYS A 66 13.58 15.79 3.24
CA CYS A 66 12.61 16.63 2.54
C CYS A 66 11.24 16.70 3.22
N PHE A 67 10.84 15.61 3.88
CA PHE A 67 9.50 15.43 4.44
C PHE A 67 9.58 14.84 5.85
N LYS A 68 8.62 15.20 6.71
CA LYS A 68 8.43 14.54 8.00
C LYS A 68 7.79 13.17 7.79
N ILE A 69 8.61 12.17 7.48
CA ILE A 69 8.18 10.78 7.25
C ILE A 69 8.71 9.92 8.40
N LYS A 70 7.89 8.97 8.85
CA LYS A 70 8.27 7.96 9.84
C LYS A 70 8.45 6.63 9.12
N ASP A 71 9.61 6.00 9.28
CA ASP A 71 9.80 4.63 8.81
C ASP A 71 9.08 3.66 9.76
N LEU A 72 8.12 2.91 9.22
CA LEU A 72 7.37 1.88 9.95
C LEU A 72 8.07 0.51 9.89
N GLY A 73 9.20 0.42 9.18
CA GLY A 73 9.96 -0.82 9.00
C GLY A 73 9.36 -1.70 7.89
N PRO A 74 9.56 -3.02 7.97
CA PRO A 74 9.01 -3.95 6.98
C PRO A 74 7.50 -3.84 6.88
N LEU A 75 6.98 -3.77 5.65
CA LEU A 75 5.55 -3.71 5.37
C LEU A 75 4.83 -4.91 6.02
N LYS A 76 3.99 -4.63 7.03
CA LYS A 76 3.16 -5.62 7.74
C LYS A 76 1.67 -5.41 7.52
N TYR A 77 1.26 -4.17 7.30
CA TYR A 77 -0.14 -3.78 7.09
C TYR A 77 -0.18 -2.70 6.01
N PHE A 78 -1.11 -2.81 5.07
CA PHE A 78 -1.42 -1.79 4.07
C PHE A 78 -2.87 -1.92 3.62
N LEU A 79 -3.68 -0.85 3.73
CA LEU A 79 -5.10 -0.85 3.31
C LEU A 79 -5.96 -2.00 3.89
N GLY A 80 -5.75 -2.33 5.17
CA GLY A 80 -6.46 -3.46 5.80
C GLY A 80 -5.96 -4.84 5.36
N VAL A 81 -4.89 -4.90 4.57
CA VAL A 81 -4.19 -6.15 4.21
C VAL A 81 -3.00 -6.35 5.12
N GLU A 82 -3.05 -7.42 5.90
CA GLU A 82 -1.94 -7.99 6.63
C GLU A 82 -0.99 -8.74 5.69
N ILE A 83 0.30 -8.48 5.85
CA ILE A 83 1.36 -9.06 5.04
C ILE A 83 2.32 -9.77 5.99
N ALA A 84 2.32 -11.09 5.92
CA ALA A 84 3.27 -11.94 6.63
C ALA A 84 4.33 -12.45 5.65
N ARG A 85 5.60 -12.28 6.00
CA ARG A 85 6.73 -12.81 5.22
C ARG A 85 7.36 -13.96 5.97
N SER A 86 7.50 -15.11 5.33
CA SER A 86 8.18 -16.29 5.84
C SER A 86 9.29 -16.71 4.86
N LYS A 87 10.14 -17.66 5.27
CA LYS A 87 11.12 -18.28 4.35
C LYS A 87 10.45 -19.03 3.19
N SER A 88 9.18 -19.44 3.35
CA SER A 88 8.42 -20.15 2.33
C SER A 88 7.66 -19.23 1.36
N GLY A 89 7.56 -17.93 1.66
CA GLY A 89 6.93 -16.96 0.77
C GLY A 89 6.28 -15.78 1.49
N ILE A 90 5.36 -15.13 0.79
CA ILE A 90 4.60 -13.98 1.29
C ILE A 90 3.12 -14.40 1.38
N SER A 91 2.51 -14.22 2.55
CA SER A 91 1.10 -14.47 2.79
C SER A 91 0.36 -13.15 3.02
N PHE A 92 -0.76 -12.99 2.35
CA PHE A 92 -1.66 -11.85 2.50
C PHE A 92 -2.91 -12.29 3.25
N CYS A 93 -3.35 -11.51 4.22
CA CYS A 93 -4.54 -11.79 5.03
C CYS A 93 -5.37 -10.50 5.19
N GLN A 94 -6.69 -10.58 5.05
CA GLN A 94 -7.59 -9.45 5.32
C GLN A 94 -8.51 -9.72 6.51
N ARG A 95 -8.17 -10.73 7.33
CA ARG A 95 -9.03 -11.18 8.43
C ARG A 95 -9.42 -10.03 9.35
N LYS A 96 -8.47 -9.15 9.71
CA LYS A 96 -8.77 -8.00 10.55
C LYS A 96 -9.77 -7.06 9.90
N TYR A 97 -9.57 -6.71 8.63
CA TYR A 97 -10.53 -5.88 7.89
C TYR A 97 -11.93 -6.50 7.83
N THR A 98 -12.03 -7.82 7.60
CA THR A 98 -13.31 -8.53 7.62
C THR A 98 -13.97 -8.49 9.01
N LEU A 99 -13.19 -8.67 10.08
CA LEU A 99 -13.70 -8.59 11.44
C LEU A 99 -14.16 -7.17 11.81
N ASP A 100 -13.41 -6.15 11.41
CA ASP A 100 -13.76 -4.75 11.65
C ASP A 100 -15.08 -4.40 10.93
N ILE A 101 -15.31 -4.88 9.70
CA ILE A 101 -16.60 -4.74 9.00
C ILE A 101 -17.73 -5.47 9.75
N LEU A 102 -17.48 -6.69 10.21
CA LEU A 102 -18.48 -7.46 10.97
C LEU A 102 -18.82 -6.78 12.28
N GLU A 103 -17.87 -6.12 12.93
CA GLU A 103 -18.08 -5.31 14.13
C GLU A 103 -18.95 -4.10 13.84
N ASP A 104 -18.61 -3.30 12.82
CA ASP A 104 -19.38 -2.13 12.40
C ASP A 104 -20.81 -2.48 11.99
N ALA A 105 -21.02 -3.65 11.39
CA ALA A 105 -22.35 -4.16 11.03
C ALA A 105 -23.12 -4.79 12.21
N GLY A 106 -22.50 -4.95 13.39
CA GLY A 106 -23.08 -5.65 14.53
C GLY A 106 -23.22 -7.17 14.35
N LEU A 107 -22.45 -7.76 13.42
CA LEU A 107 -22.52 -9.15 12.98
C LEU A 107 -21.38 -10.04 13.50
N LEU A 108 -20.56 -9.58 14.45
CA LEU A 108 -19.49 -10.39 15.05
C LEU A 108 -19.97 -11.75 15.61
N GLY A 109 -21.19 -11.78 16.15
CA GLY A 109 -21.83 -12.99 16.68
C GLY A 109 -22.70 -13.76 15.68
N ALA A 110 -22.75 -13.34 14.41
CA ALA A 110 -23.56 -14.00 13.40
C ALA A 110 -23.06 -15.44 13.19
N LYS A 111 -24.00 -16.41 13.13
CA LYS A 111 -23.66 -17.81 12.90
C LYS A 111 -22.94 -17.96 11.55
N PRO A 112 -21.77 -18.61 11.49
CA PRO A 112 -21.10 -18.87 10.23
C PRO A 112 -22.02 -19.73 9.36
N THR A 113 -22.41 -19.23 8.19
CA THR A 113 -23.06 -20.07 7.18
C THR A 113 -21.99 -20.81 6.39
N LYS A 114 -22.23 -22.10 6.10
CA LYS A 114 -21.34 -22.90 5.24
C LYS A 114 -21.39 -22.48 3.77
N ILE A 115 -22.38 -21.66 3.41
CA ILE A 115 -22.64 -21.29 2.02
C ILE A 115 -22.00 -19.91 1.79
N PRO A 116 -20.90 -19.82 1.03
CA PRO A 116 -20.44 -18.51 0.59
C PRO A 116 -21.58 -17.84 -0.19
N MET A 117 -21.74 -16.53 0.00
CA MET A 117 -22.56 -15.71 -0.89
C MET A 117 -22.17 -16.03 -2.34
N GLU A 118 -23.14 -16.34 -3.19
CA GLU A 118 -22.89 -16.51 -4.62
C GLU A 118 -22.22 -15.24 -5.16
N ALA A 119 -21.03 -15.40 -5.73
CA ALA A 119 -20.35 -14.31 -6.40
C ALA A 119 -21.20 -13.86 -7.59
N ASN A 120 -21.42 -12.55 -7.73
CA ASN A 120 -22.23 -11.91 -8.78
C ASN A 120 -23.76 -11.96 -8.61
N VAL A 121 -24.27 -12.15 -7.39
CA VAL A 121 -25.71 -11.92 -7.14
C VAL A 121 -26.05 -10.45 -7.36
N ALA A 122 -26.86 -10.18 -8.37
CA ALA A 122 -27.48 -8.88 -8.56
C ALA A 122 -28.51 -8.65 -7.45
N LEU A 123 -28.17 -7.78 -6.49
CA LEU A 123 -29.08 -7.40 -5.42
C LEU A 123 -30.14 -6.45 -5.99
N MET A 124 -31.32 -6.99 -6.28
CA MET A 124 -32.49 -6.19 -6.63
C MET A 124 -33.12 -5.63 -5.35
N PRO A 125 -33.56 -4.35 -5.33
CA PRO A 125 -34.28 -3.81 -4.19
C PRO A 125 -35.61 -4.56 -4.07
N THR A 126 -35.86 -5.16 -2.91
CA THR A 126 -37.20 -5.65 -2.56
C THR A 126 -38.05 -4.44 -2.18
N GLY A 127 -39.09 -4.18 -2.99
CA GLY A 127 -40.14 -3.21 -2.70
C GLY A 127 -41.08 -3.63 -1.59
#